data_AF-A0A3P9C9B8-F1
#
_entry.id   AF-A0A3P9C9B8-F1
#
_cell.length_a   1.000
_cell.length_b   1.000
_cell.length_c   1.000
_cell.angle_alpha   90.00
_cell.angle_beta   90.00
_cell.angle_gamma   90.00
#
_symmetry.space_group_name_H-M   'P 1'
#
loop_
_entity.id
_entity.type
_entity.pdbx_description
1 polymer ?
#
loop_
_entity_poly.entity_id
_entity_poly.type
_entity_poly.pdbx_seq_one_letter_code
_entity_poly.pdbx_strand_id
1 'polypeptide(L)'
;KSEQTYMLEYLVQTGNISEADGLLATWFHRANSKEDMYKALMGDTMILEADVTLMGYGTPDEKPVPIMAHPPDIYSDNTLDEWLDAVLASGKGIKLDFKALESVGLSLDLLKQKESNKGINRPVWLNADILRGPNVPSFVAPVNGNVPQRVSVNPGFSGPSSTRSHPNTPGTNRRCVACWGENALRCRRTVTFPVHAMLVRSGWQHLSWLLNQSPR
;
A
#
# COMPACT_ATOMS: atom_id res chain seq x y z
N LYS A 1 -22.97 -7.61 8.07
CA LYS A 1 -21.79 -7.59 7.16
C LYS A 1 -21.37 -6.13 7.06
N SER A 2 -20.26 -5.73 7.66
CA SER A 2 -19.74 -4.37 7.44
C SER A 2 -19.28 -4.30 5.98
N GLU A 3 -19.84 -3.38 5.22
CA GLU A 3 -19.37 -3.10 3.85
C GLU A 3 -17.94 -2.57 3.94
N GLN A 4 -16.99 -3.34 3.41
CA GLN A 4 -15.68 -2.80 3.07
C GLN A 4 -15.91 -1.79 1.94
N THR A 5 -15.88 -0.51 2.28
CA THR A 5 -15.88 0.57 1.28
C THR A 5 -14.51 0.59 0.61
N TYR A 6 -14.47 0.44 -0.71
CA TYR A 6 -13.23 0.56 -1.48
C TYR A 6 -12.86 2.03 -1.69
N MET A 7 -11.60 2.32 -2.03
CA MET A 7 -11.11 3.70 -2.13
C MET A 7 -11.92 4.56 -3.09
N LEU A 8 -12.24 4.03 -4.28
CA LEU A 8 -13.02 4.77 -5.27
C LEU A 8 -14.48 4.96 -4.84
N GLU A 9 -15.11 3.95 -4.23
CA GLU A 9 -16.46 4.13 -3.69
C GLU A 9 -16.51 5.12 -2.54
N TYR A 10 -15.48 5.14 -1.69
CA TYR A 10 -15.37 6.14 -0.64
C TYR A 10 -15.30 7.54 -1.25
N LEU A 11 -14.51 7.73 -2.31
CA LEU A 11 -14.45 9.01 -3.03
C LEU A 11 -15.79 9.38 -3.69
N VAL A 12 -16.54 8.42 -4.21
CA VAL A 12 -17.91 8.65 -4.73
C VAL A 12 -18.85 9.05 -3.59
N GLN A 13 -18.86 8.29 -2.50
CA GLN A 13 -19.74 8.51 -1.34
C GLN A 13 -19.50 9.86 -0.66
N THR A 14 -18.26 10.34 -0.69
CA THR A 14 -17.85 11.64 -0.14
C THR A 14 -17.99 12.79 -1.15
N GLY A 15 -18.42 12.51 -2.39
CA GLY A 15 -18.62 13.50 -3.44
C GLY A 15 -17.34 14.05 -4.05
N ASN A 16 -16.20 13.37 -3.84
CA ASN A 16 -14.92 13.76 -4.46
C ASN A 16 -14.87 13.42 -5.96
N ILE A 17 -15.53 12.35 -6.39
CA ILE A 17 -15.62 11.93 -7.80
C ILE A 17 -17.07 11.54 -8.15
N SER A 18 -17.46 11.68 -9.41
CA SER A 18 -18.83 11.40 -9.87
C SER A 18 -19.15 9.92 -10.02
N GLU A 19 -18.14 9.09 -10.24
CA GLU A 19 -18.25 7.65 -10.43
C GLU A 19 -16.95 6.96 -10.03
N ALA A 20 -16.97 5.63 -9.87
CA ALA A 20 -15.82 4.85 -9.43
C ALA A 20 -14.78 4.66 -10.56
N ASP A 21 -14.24 5.77 -11.06
CA ASP A 21 -13.16 5.82 -12.06
C ASP A 21 -11.88 6.38 -11.41
N GLY A 22 -10.80 5.59 -11.47
CA GLY A 22 -9.50 5.97 -10.96
C GLY A 22 -8.87 7.17 -11.67
N LEU A 23 -9.28 7.50 -12.90
CA LEU A 23 -8.83 8.70 -13.62
C LEU A 23 -9.34 10.00 -12.98
N LEU A 24 -10.43 9.94 -12.22
CA LEU A 24 -10.99 11.09 -11.50
C LEU A 24 -10.33 11.30 -10.14
N ALA A 25 -9.61 10.29 -9.62
CA ALA A 25 -8.96 10.35 -8.33
C ALA A 25 -7.59 11.07 -8.41
N THR A 26 -7.38 12.05 -7.55
CA THR A 26 -6.11 12.78 -7.45
C THR A 26 -5.27 12.31 -6.27
N TRP A 27 -3.94 12.31 -6.46
CA TRP A 27 -2.97 11.74 -5.52
C TRP A 27 -1.89 12.75 -5.14
N PHE A 28 -1.47 12.72 -3.88
CA PHE A 28 -0.29 13.42 -3.41
C PHE A 28 0.73 12.35 -3.09
N HIS A 29 1.77 12.30 -3.88
CA HIS A 29 2.80 11.27 -3.76
C HIS A 29 3.88 11.71 -2.79
N ARG A 30 4.39 10.75 -2.00
CA ARG A 30 5.50 10.94 -1.06
C ARG A 30 5.24 12.08 -0.07
N ALA A 31 4.08 12.08 0.57
CA ALA A 31 3.75 13.00 1.67
C ALA A 31 4.54 12.65 2.94
N ASN A 32 5.87 12.65 2.84
CA ASN A 32 6.77 12.03 3.79
C ASN A 32 7.18 12.97 4.93
N SER A 33 7.28 14.28 4.65
CA SER A 33 7.58 15.30 5.65
C SER A 33 6.29 15.86 6.28
N LYS A 34 6.39 16.56 7.42
CA LYS A 34 5.25 17.32 7.94
C LYS A 34 4.81 18.41 6.96
N GLU A 35 5.75 19.07 6.31
CA GLU A 35 5.46 20.11 5.30
C GLU A 35 4.63 19.55 4.14
N ASP A 36 5.08 18.45 3.52
CA ASP A 36 4.38 17.83 2.40
C ASP A 36 3.01 17.27 2.81
N MET A 37 2.93 16.66 3.99
CA MET A 37 1.67 16.21 4.56
C MET A 37 0.68 17.38 4.72
N TYR A 38 1.09 18.50 5.34
CA TYR A 38 0.20 19.66 5.50
C TYR A 38 -0.17 20.29 4.17
N LYS A 39 0.77 20.36 3.22
CA LYS A 39 0.49 20.83 1.86
C LYS A 39 -0.57 19.98 1.17
N ALA A 40 -0.48 18.65 1.30
CA ALA A 40 -1.47 17.72 0.76
C ALA A 40 -2.83 17.83 1.45
N LEU A 41 -2.84 18.01 2.77
CA LEU A 41 -4.06 18.17 3.56
C LEU A 41 -4.82 19.47 3.23
N MET A 42 -4.09 20.56 2.98
CA MET A 42 -4.66 21.87 2.63
C MET A 42 -5.05 21.98 1.15
N GLY A 43 -4.55 21.09 0.29
CA GLY A 43 -4.86 21.09 -1.14
C GLY A 43 -6.11 20.28 -1.52
N ASP A 44 -6.42 20.29 -2.81
CA ASP A 44 -7.59 19.60 -3.38
C ASP A 44 -7.35 18.10 -3.65
N THR A 45 -6.17 17.60 -3.33
CA THR A 45 -5.81 16.20 -3.54
C THR A 45 -6.72 15.28 -2.74
N MET A 46 -7.14 14.15 -3.30
CA MET A 46 -8.11 13.26 -2.64
C MET A 46 -7.44 12.19 -1.76
N ILE A 47 -6.27 11.70 -2.17
CA ILE A 47 -5.57 10.58 -1.52
C ILE A 47 -4.13 10.97 -1.24
N LEU A 48 -3.67 10.74 -0.01
CA LEU A 48 -2.27 10.89 0.35
C LEU A 48 -1.58 9.52 0.28
N GLU A 49 -0.45 9.51 -0.40
CA GLU A 49 0.48 8.38 -0.42
C GLU A 49 1.77 8.78 0.29
N ALA A 50 2.25 7.91 1.17
CA ALA A 50 3.49 8.14 1.90
C ALA A 50 4.26 6.83 2.09
N ASP A 51 5.59 6.94 2.05
CA ASP A 51 6.51 5.83 2.14
C ASP A 51 6.82 5.51 3.61
N VAL A 52 6.76 4.24 4.01
CA VAL A 52 6.97 3.83 5.42
C VAL A 52 8.23 2.98 5.56
N THR A 53 9.09 3.37 6.50
CA THR A 53 10.29 2.61 6.91
C THR A 53 10.51 2.73 8.42
N LEU A 54 11.62 2.21 8.95
CA LEU A 54 12.04 2.41 10.34
C LEU A 54 13.01 3.59 10.47
N MET A 55 12.92 4.30 11.59
CA MET A 55 13.90 5.33 11.95
C MET A 55 15.29 4.70 12.05
N GLY A 56 16.26 5.23 11.30
CA GLY A 56 17.61 4.71 11.24
C GLY A 56 17.75 3.37 10.53
N TYR A 57 16.78 2.98 9.68
CA TYR A 57 16.74 1.65 9.04
C TYR A 57 18.08 1.24 8.42
N GLY A 58 18.53 0.02 8.74
CA GLY A 58 19.78 -0.54 8.22
C GLY A 58 21.06 0.03 8.85
N THR A 59 20.96 0.77 9.96
CA THR A 59 22.10 1.33 10.69
C THR A 59 22.12 0.84 12.14
N PRO A 60 23.25 1.00 12.88
CA PRO A 60 23.29 0.72 14.31
C PRO A 60 22.30 1.55 15.16
N ASP A 61 21.83 2.68 14.63
CA ASP A 61 20.88 3.58 15.30
C ASP A 61 19.41 3.26 14.97
N GLU A 62 19.15 2.10 14.34
CA GLU A 62 17.79 1.66 14.00
C GLU A 62 16.89 1.58 15.25
N LYS A 63 15.68 2.14 15.13
CA LYS A 63 14.66 2.10 16.19
C LYS A 63 13.37 1.48 15.64
N PRO A 64 12.60 0.77 16.48
CA PRO A 64 11.31 0.20 16.11
C PRO A 64 10.21 1.28 16.04
N VAL A 65 10.48 2.38 15.35
CA VAL A 65 9.59 3.53 15.18
C VAL A 65 9.34 3.69 13.68
N PRO A 66 8.14 3.35 13.18
CA PRO A 66 7.79 3.60 11.80
C PRO A 66 7.74 5.10 11.51
N ILE A 67 8.44 5.51 10.45
CA ILE A 67 8.53 6.89 9.99
C ILE A 67 8.13 7.00 8.53
N MET A 68 7.75 8.20 8.14
CA MET A 68 7.43 8.53 6.75
C MET A 68 8.72 8.89 5.99
N ALA A 69 9.33 7.94 5.29
CA ALA A 69 10.55 8.16 4.53
C ALA A 69 10.73 7.17 3.38
N HIS A 70 11.37 7.65 2.30
CA HIS A 70 11.76 6.85 1.15
C HIS A 70 13.29 6.80 1.07
N PRO A 71 13.93 5.63 0.83
CA PRO A 71 15.37 5.56 0.61
C PRO A 71 15.87 6.57 -0.44
N PRO A 72 17.01 7.24 -0.22
CA PRO A 72 18.02 6.96 0.81
C PRO A 72 17.71 7.54 2.19
N ASP A 73 16.60 8.26 2.36
CA ASP A 73 16.24 8.87 3.64
C ASP A 73 15.82 7.78 4.64
N ILE A 74 16.49 7.75 5.79
CA ILE A 74 16.22 6.83 6.91
C ILE A 74 15.80 7.60 8.18
N TYR A 75 15.60 8.92 8.05
CA TYR A 75 15.09 9.80 9.09
C TYR A 75 14.02 10.71 8.48
N SER A 76 13.04 11.10 9.29
CA SER A 76 11.97 12.02 8.91
C SER A 76 11.51 12.80 10.13
N ASP A 77 10.99 14.01 9.90
CA ASP A 77 10.35 14.84 10.92
C ASP A 77 8.92 14.38 11.25
N ASN A 78 8.44 13.34 10.56
CA ASN A 78 7.09 12.82 10.65
C ASN A 78 7.09 11.31 10.92
N THR A 79 6.67 10.93 12.12
CA THR A 79 6.42 9.52 12.44
C THR A 79 5.11 9.05 11.79
N LEU A 80 4.95 7.73 11.59
CA LEU A 80 3.67 7.20 11.11
C LEU A 80 2.52 7.52 12.05
N ASP A 81 2.77 7.55 13.37
CA ASP A 81 1.74 7.85 14.37
C ASP A 81 1.20 9.28 14.22
N GLU A 82 2.09 10.27 14.13
CA GLU A 82 1.75 11.68 13.91
C GLU A 82 1.06 11.89 12.57
N TRP A 83 1.59 11.26 11.51
CA TRP A 83 1.00 11.35 10.18
C TRP A 83 -0.41 10.77 10.15
N LEU A 84 -0.63 9.59 10.76
CA LEU A 84 -1.96 8.99 10.85
C LEU A 84 -2.91 9.88 11.64
N ASP A 85 -2.49 10.50 12.74
CA ASP A 85 -3.35 11.42 13.49
C ASP A 85 -3.79 12.61 12.63
N ALA A 86 -2.88 13.22 11.87
CA ALA A 86 -3.20 14.35 11.00
C ALA A 86 -4.11 13.94 9.82
N VAL A 87 -3.79 12.85 9.13
CA VAL A 87 -4.55 12.43 7.96
C VAL A 87 -5.90 11.83 8.33
N LEU A 88 -6.01 11.11 9.45
CA LEU A 88 -7.31 10.62 9.96
C LEU A 88 -8.21 11.77 10.47
N ALA A 89 -7.64 12.90 10.89
CA ALA A 89 -8.42 14.10 11.22
C ALA A 89 -9.00 14.80 9.97
N SER A 90 -8.52 14.48 8.77
CA SER A 90 -9.07 14.99 7.50
C SER A 90 -10.22 14.12 6.97
N GLY A 91 -10.54 14.25 5.68
CA GLY A 91 -11.36 13.28 4.91
C GLY A 91 -10.61 12.59 3.77
N LYS A 92 -9.26 12.69 3.72
CA LYS A 92 -8.46 12.18 2.62
C LYS A 92 -8.30 10.64 2.70
N GLY A 93 -8.21 9.99 1.55
CA GLY A 93 -7.81 8.59 1.45
C GLY A 93 -6.35 8.38 1.84
N ILE A 94 -5.99 7.17 2.27
CA ILE A 94 -4.64 6.84 2.74
C ILE A 94 -4.06 5.69 1.92
N LYS A 95 -2.83 5.85 1.43
CA LYS A 95 -1.98 4.77 0.93
C LYS A 95 -0.61 4.81 1.64
N LEU A 96 -0.25 3.72 2.32
CA LEU A 96 1.06 3.55 2.94
C LEU A 96 1.90 2.63 2.05
N ASP A 97 3.07 3.09 1.61
CA ASP A 97 3.99 2.34 0.76
C ASP A 97 5.24 1.89 1.55
N PHE A 98 5.23 0.66 2.04
CA PHE A 98 6.27 0.11 2.88
C PHE A 98 7.55 -0.20 2.12
N LYS A 99 8.66 0.40 2.57
CA LYS A 99 10.02 0.20 2.06
C LYS A 99 10.85 -0.79 2.88
N ALA A 100 10.40 -1.07 4.11
CA ALA A 100 11.01 -2.03 5.01
C ALA A 100 9.93 -2.97 5.56
N LEU A 101 10.12 -4.28 5.43
CA LEU A 101 9.19 -5.28 5.94
C LEU A 101 9.03 -5.19 7.46
N GLU A 102 10.13 -4.90 8.15
CA GLU A 102 10.24 -4.76 9.59
C GLU A 102 9.29 -3.68 10.13
N SER A 103 8.95 -2.68 9.32
CA SER A 103 8.00 -1.62 9.68
C SER A 103 6.53 -2.03 9.56
N VAL A 104 6.19 -3.10 8.83
CA VAL A 104 4.79 -3.50 8.55
C VAL A 104 4.07 -3.89 9.83
N GLY A 105 4.68 -4.75 10.66
CA GLY A 105 4.06 -5.23 11.90
C GLY A 105 3.75 -4.08 12.87
N LEU A 106 4.73 -3.23 13.11
CA LEU A 106 4.61 -2.04 13.97
C LEU A 106 3.54 -1.07 13.45
N SER A 107 3.46 -0.90 12.14
CA SER A 107 2.47 -0.03 11.49
C SER A 107 1.05 -0.59 11.58
N LEU A 108 0.89 -1.91 11.49
CA LEU A 108 -0.40 -2.57 11.70
C LEU A 108 -0.87 -2.41 13.15
N ASP A 109 0.03 -2.46 14.12
CA ASP A 109 -0.32 -2.25 15.53
C ASP A 109 -0.76 -0.80 15.79
N LEU A 110 -0.09 0.20 15.19
CA LEU A 110 -0.54 1.59 15.21
C LEU A 110 -1.93 1.75 14.58
N LEU A 111 -2.19 1.14 13.42
CA LEU A 111 -3.49 1.21 12.75
C LEU A 111 -4.62 0.59 13.61
N LYS A 112 -4.37 -0.54 14.29
CA LYS A 112 -5.34 -1.13 15.24
C LYS A 112 -5.61 -0.20 16.42
N GLN A 113 -4.57 0.46 16.93
CA GLN A 113 -4.71 1.43 18.01
C GLN A 113 -5.58 2.61 17.56
N LYS A 114 -5.34 3.16 16.37
CA LYS A 114 -6.17 4.23 15.79
C LYS A 114 -7.61 3.78 15.56
N GLU A 115 -7.82 2.57 15.03
CA GLU A 115 -9.15 1.96 14.86
C GLU A 115 -9.88 1.83 16.19
N SER A 116 -9.20 1.39 17.25
CA SER A 116 -9.79 1.22 18.58
C SER A 116 -10.12 2.55 19.27
N ASN A 117 -9.28 3.57 19.09
CA ASN A 117 -9.40 4.85 19.81
C ASN A 117 -10.38 5.82 19.17
N LYS A 118 -10.30 6.01 17.85
CA LYS A 118 -11.05 7.03 17.11
C LYS A 118 -11.96 6.43 16.03
N GLY A 119 -11.79 5.15 15.72
CA GLY A 119 -12.35 4.53 14.52
C GLY A 119 -11.58 4.94 13.27
N ILE A 120 -11.43 4.02 12.33
CA ILE A 120 -11.04 4.34 10.95
C ILE A 120 -12.33 4.30 10.12
N ASN A 121 -12.75 5.45 9.61
CA ASN A 121 -14.00 5.60 8.85
C ASN A 121 -13.80 5.71 7.33
N ARG A 122 -12.59 5.42 6.85
CA ARG A 122 -12.21 5.50 5.44
C ARG A 122 -11.26 4.36 5.03
N PRO A 123 -11.06 4.13 3.73
CA PRO A 123 -10.16 3.07 3.26
C PRO A 123 -8.70 3.44 3.50
N VAL A 124 -7.90 2.46 3.90
CA VAL A 124 -6.44 2.55 4.03
C VAL A 124 -5.84 1.47 3.14
N TRP A 125 -5.02 1.87 2.17
CA TRP A 125 -4.29 0.95 1.31
C TRP A 125 -2.88 0.75 1.86
N LEU A 126 -2.47 -0.50 2.04
CA LEU A 126 -1.11 -0.86 2.40
C LEU A 126 -0.45 -1.48 1.19
N ASN A 127 0.52 -0.81 0.60
CA ASN A 127 1.41 -1.38 -0.40
C ASN A 127 2.70 -1.79 0.25
N ALA A 128 3.14 -3.01 0.03
CA ALA A 128 4.44 -3.47 0.51
C ALA A 128 4.98 -4.46 -0.51
N ASP A 129 6.25 -4.37 -0.87
CA ASP A 129 6.90 -5.32 -1.78
C ASP A 129 7.23 -6.65 -1.05
N ILE A 130 6.21 -7.31 -0.50
CA ILE A 130 6.34 -8.49 0.38
C ILE A 130 6.55 -9.79 -0.41
N LEU A 131 6.00 -9.89 -1.62
CA LEU A 131 6.19 -11.07 -2.47
C LEU A 131 7.55 -11.00 -3.13
N ARG A 132 8.13 -12.14 -3.46
CA ARG A 132 9.43 -12.18 -4.13
C ARG A 132 9.23 -12.41 -5.60
N GLY A 133 9.94 -11.62 -6.40
CA GLY A 133 9.98 -11.85 -7.83
C GLY A 133 10.52 -13.25 -8.14
N PRO A 134 10.21 -13.80 -9.33
CA PRO A 134 10.82 -15.05 -9.76
C PRO A 134 12.35 -14.92 -9.70
N ASN A 135 13.02 -15.92 -9.09
CA ASN A 135 14.47 -16.06 -8.91
C ASN A 135 15.13 -15.43 -7.66
N VAL A 136 14.40 -15.11 -6.59
CA VAL A 136 15.01 -14.66 -5.31
C VAL A 136 14.90 -15.75 -4.22
N PRO A 137 16.01 -16.30 -3.67
CA PRO A 137 16.06 -17.61 -3.01
C PRO A 137 15.72 -17.67 -1.51
N SER A 138 15.05 -16.69 -0.91
CA SER A 138 14.60 -16.81 0.49
C SER A 138 13.08 -16.61 0.63
N PHE A 139 12.48 -17.16 1.67
CA PHE A 139 11.06 -17.02 1.96
C PHE A 139 10.90 -15.89 2.99
N VAL A 140 9.93 -15.00 2.79
CA VAL A 140 9.52 -14.05 3.83
C VAL A 140 8.31 -14.65 4.51
N ALA A 141 8.38 -14.86 5.82
CA ALA A 141 7.25 -15.36 6.59
C ALA A 141 6.06 -14.39 6.47
N PRO A 142 4.82 -14.88 6.32
CA PRO A 142 3.64 -14.02 6.36
C PRO A 142 3.64 -13.18 7.63
N VAL A 143 3.47 -11.87 7.51
CA VAL A 143 3.23 -11.02 8.69
C VAL A 143 1.88 -11.46 9.27
N ASN A 144 1.92 -12.24 10.35
CA ASN A 144 0.73 -12.63 11.12
C ASN A 144 0.22 -11.42 11.90
N GLY A 145 -0.42 -10.48 11.20
CA GLY A 145 -1.09 -9.34 11.80
C GLY A 145 -2.60 -9.44 11.59
N ASN A 146 -3.39 -9.30 12.65
CA ASN A 146 -4.82 -9.00 12.52
C ASN A 146 -4.97 -7.61 11.88
N VAL A 147 -5.00 -7.55 10.55
CA VAL A 147 -5.19 -6.28 9.81
C VAL A 147 -6.55 -5.65 10.21
N PRO A 148 -6.72 -4.32 10.31
CA PRO A 148 -8.02 -3.67 10.50
C PRO A 148 -9.06 -3.98 9.40
N GLN A 149 -10.36 -3.73 9.64
CA GLN A 149 -11.40 -4.12 8.65
C GLN A 149 -11.35 -3.30 7.35
N ARG A 150 -11.03 -2.00 7.43
CA ARG A 150 -11.00 -1.08 6.27
C ARG A 150 -9.64 -0.97 5.58
N VAL A 151 -8.74 -1.88 5.92
CA VAL A 151 -7.39 -1.92 5.36
C VAL A 151 -7.32 -2.96 4.25
N SER A 152 -6.93 -2.51 3.05
CA SER A 152 -6.62 -3.38 1.90
C SER A 152 -5.12 -3.55 1.78
N VAL A 153 -4.65 -4.77 1.54
CA VAL A 153 -3.22 -5.09 1.43
C VAL A 153 -2.86 -5.39 -0.01
N ASN A 154 -1.74 -4.80 -0.46
CA ASN A 154 -1.14 -4.99 -1.76
C ASN A 154 0.27 -5.58 -1.59
N PRO A 155 0.45 -6.88 -1.91
CA PRO A 155 1.73 -7.54 -1.79
C PRO A 155 2.46 -7.43 -3.16
N GLY A 156 3.30 -6.39 -3.31
CA GLY A 156 4.19 -6.16 -4.47
C GLY A 156 5.39 -7.12 -4.51
N PHE A 157 6.26 -7.02 -5.52
CA PHE A 157 7.42 -7.90 -5.69
C PHE A 157 8.75 -7.22 -5.30
N SER A 158 9.49 -7.81 -4.36
CA SER A 158 10.86 -7.44 -4.03
C SER A 158 11.86 -7.95 -5.08
N GLY A 159 12.70 -7.05 -5.60
CA GLY A 159 13.83 -7.35 -6.49
C GLY A 159 14.32 -6.14 -7.31
N PRO A 160 15.51 -6.19 -7.94
CA PRO A 160 16.15 -5.05 -8.64
C PRO A 160 15.44 -4.60 -9.94
N SER A 161 14.16 -4.94 -10.12
CA SER A 161 13.48 -4.91 -11.42
C SER A 161 12.19 -4.09 -11.42
N SER A 162 11.87 -3.36 -10.35
CA SER A 162 10.72 -2.44 -10.33
C SER A 162 10.97 -1.14 -11.10
N THR A 163 12.21 -0.84 -11.50
CA THR A 163 12.59 0.46 -12.13
C THR A 163 13.33 0.38 -13.47
N ARG A 164 13.63 -0.82 -14.01
CA ARG A 164 14.31 -0.94 -15.32
C ARG A 164 13.43 -1.61 -16.36
N SER A 165 12.88 -0.77 -17.24
CA SER A 165 12.13 -1.12 -18.45
C SER A 165 13.01 -1.91 -19.43
N HIS A 166 13.16 -3.21 -19.21
CA HIS A 166 13.63 -4.13 -20.24
C HIS A 166 12.45 -4.87 -20.87
N PRO A 167 12.47 -5.17 -22.18
CA PRO A 167 11.40 -5.96 -22.83
C PRO A 167 11.18 -7.35 -22.17
N ASN A 168 12.16 -7.82 -21.40
CA ASN A 168 12.13 -9.08 -20.64
C ASN A 168 11.83 -8.88 -19.14
N THR A 169 11.25 -7.75 -18.72
CA THR A 169 10.96 -7.51 -17.29
C THR A 169 9.86 -8.46 -16.79
N PRO A 170 10.03 -9.14 -15.64
CA PRO A 170 9.12 -10.23 -15.22
C PRO A 170 7.72 -9.80 -14.78
N GLY A 171 7.41 -8.50 -14.68
CA GLY A 171 6.28 -7.96 -13.92
C GLY A 171 4.88 -8.47 -14.30
N THR A 172 4.71 -9.14 -15.43
CA THR A 172 3.42 -9.73 -15.84
C THR A 172 3.58 -11.06 -16.60
N ASN A 173 4.63 -11.83 -16.30
CA ASN A 173 4.75 -13.20 -16.81
C ASN A 173 3.89 -14.16 -15.96
N ARG A 174 3.38 -15.24 -16.55
CA ARG A 174 2.55 -16.29 -15.92
C ARG A 174 3.06 -16.73 -14.55
N ARG A 175 4.39 -16.82 -14.36
CA ARG A 175 5.00 -17.21 -13.07
C ARG A 175 4.73 -16.19 -11.96
N CYS A 176 4.81 -14.89 -12.24
CA CYS A 176 4.52 -13.84 -11.27
C CYS A 176 3.03 -13.85 -10.90
N VAL A 177 2.17 -13.94 -11.92
CA VAL A 177 0.71 -13.94 -11.72
C VAL A 177 0.23 -15.20 -11.00
N ALA A 178 0.87 -16.36 -11.23
CA ALA A 178 0.60 -17.59 -10.47
C ALA A 178 1.02 -17.44 -9.00
N CYS A 179 2.18 -16.84 -8.72
CA CYS A 179 2.64 -16.57 -7.36
C CYS A 179 1.67 -15.64 -6.61
N TRP A 180 1.13 -14.62 -7.29
CA TRP A 180 0.04 -13.80 -6.77
C TRP A 180 -1.21 -14.63 -6.44
N GLY A 181 -1.64 -15.49 -7.37
CA GLY A 181 -2.81 -16.37 -7.17
C GLY A 181 -2.67 -17.29 -5.96
N GLU A 182 -1.55 -17.98 -5.81
CA GLU A 182 -1.30 -18.90 -4.69
C GLU A 182 -1.36 -18.20 -3.32
N ASN A 183 -0.82 -16.98 -3.22
CA ASN A 183 -0.82 -16.22 -1.97
C ASN A 183 -2.17 -15.55 -1.69
N ALA A 184 -2.83 -15.02 -2.72
CA ALA A 184 -4.11 -14.34 -2.58
C ALA A 184 -5.26 -15.30 -2.25
N LEU A 185 -5.23 -16.54 -2.77
CA LEU A 185 -6.20 -17.58 -2.42
C LEU A 185 -6.14 -17.95 -0.92
N ARG A 186 -4.99 -17.77 -0.27
CA ARG A 186 -4.81 -18.00 1.18
C ARG A 186 -5.24 -16.81 2.03
N CYS A 187 -5.39 -15.63 1.44
CA CYS A 187 -5.85 -14.43 2.13
C CYS A 187 -7.38 -14.41 2.21
N ARG A 188 -7.93 -14.28 3.42
CA ARG A 188 -9.39 -14.11 3.64
C ARG A 188 -9.90 -12.69 3.37
N ARG A 189 -8.99 -11.74 3.12
CA ARG A 189 -9.28 -10.33 2.85
C ARG A 189 -9.09 -9.99 1.38
N THR A 190 -9.65 -8.86 0.94
CA THR A 190 -9.40 -8.31 -0.38
C THR A 190 -7.92 -7.93 -0.53
N VAL A 191 -7.34 -8.35 -1.65
CA VAL A 191 -5.96 -8.08 -2.04
C VAL A 191 -5.99 -7.33 -3.36
N THR A 192 -5.23 -6.26 -3.47
CA THR A 192 -5.03 -5.54 -4.74
C THR A 192 -3.67 -5.92 -5.32
N PHE A 193 -3.50 -5.90 -6.64
CA PHE A 193 -2.23 -6.20 -7.30
C PHE A 193 -1.74 -5.00 -8.11
N PRO A 194 -0.49 -4.54 -7.95
CA PRO A 194 0.03 -3.42 -8.70
C PRO A 194 0.51 -3.92 -10.07
N VAL A 195 -0.08 -3.44 -11.15
CA VAL A 195 0.33 -3.82 -12.50
C VAL A 195 0.91 -2.60 -13.19
N HIS A 196 2.08 -2.77 -13.80
CA HIS A 196 2.66 -1.71 -14.63
C HIS A 196 1.75 -1.46 -15.85
N ALA A 197 1.28 -0.22 -16.03
CA ALA A 197 0.26 0.12 -17.04
C ALA A 197 0.61 -0.37 -18.46
N MET A 198 1.88 -0.21 -18.87
CA MET A 198 2.37 -0.69 -20.17
C MET A 198 2.25 -2.21 -20.37
N LEU A 199 2.25 -2.99 -19.29
CA LEU A 199 2.21 -4.45 -19.34
C LEU A 199 0.78 -5.00 -19.24
N VAL A 200 -0.22 -4.16 -18.93
CA VAL A 200 -1.62 -4.58 -18.77
C VAL A 200 -2.12 -5.24 -20.05
N ARG A 201 -1.92 -4.60 -21.21
CA ARG A 201 -2.38 -5.12 -22.49
C ARG A 201 -1.71 -6.45 -22.86
N SER A 202 -0.38 -6.52 -22.74
CA SER A 202 0.38 -7.73 -23.08
C SER A 202 0.17 -8.88 -22.08
N GLY A 203 -0.10 -8.56 -20.82
CA GLY A 203 -0.28 -9.52 -19.73
C GLY A 203 -1.75 -9.88 -19.44
N TRP A 204 -2.71 -9.33 -20.19
CA TRP A 204 -4.14 -9.42 -19.87
C TRP A 204 -4.64 -10.84 -19.68
N GLN A 205 -4.20 -11.79 -20.50
CA GLN A 205 -4.59 -13.20 -20.36
C GLN A 205 -4.26 -13.78 -18.98
N HIS A 206 -3.16 -13.36 -18.38
CA HIS A 206 -2.74 -13.81 -17.05
C HIS A 206 -3.52 -13.07 -15.96
N LEU A 207 -3.68 -11.75 -16.11
CA LEU A 207 -4.45 -10.93 -15.17
C LEU A 207 -5.92 -11.38 -15.11
N SER A 208 -6.54 -11.61 -16.27
CA SER A 208 -7.89 -12.15 -16.39
C SER A 208 -8.01 -13.52 -15.74
N TRP A 209 -7.03 -14.42 -15.94
CA TRP A 209 -7.00 -15.70 -15.23
C TRP A 209 -6.96 -15.52 -13.71
N LEU A 210 -6.10 -14.62 -13.20
CA LEU A 210 -5.96 -14.34 -11.76
C LEU A 210 -7.26 -13.79 -11.17
N LEU A 211 -7.87 -12.81 -11.83
CA LEU A 211 -9.14 -12.21 -11.41
C LEU A 211 -10.26 -13.25 -11.37
N ASN A 212 -10.25 -14.23 -12.27
CA ASN A 212 -11.21 -15.33 -12.27
C ASN A 212 -10.98 -16.39 -11.16
N GLN A 213 -9.88 -16.33 -10.40
CA GLN A 213 -9.62 -17.29 -9.32
C GLN A 213 -10.39 -16.97 -8.02
N SER A 214 -10.98 -15.78 -7.90
CA SER A 214 -11.73 -15.38 -6.71
C SER A 214 -12.96 -14.57 -7.11
N PRO A 215 -14.17 -14.92 -6.62
CA PRO A 215 -15.38 -14.14 -6.88
C PRO A 215 -15.50 -12.88 -6.01
N ARG A 216 -14.40 -12.49 -5.33
CA ARG A 216 -14.33 -11.39 -4.36
C ARG A 216 -13.83 -10.13 -5.05
#